data_AF-A0A961I1J2-F1
#
_entry.id   AF-A0A961I1J2-F1
#
_cell.length_a   1.000
_cell.length_b   1.000
_cell.length_c   1.000
_cell.angle_alpha   90.00
_cell.angle_beta   90.00
_cell.angle_gamma   90.00
#
_symmetry.space_group_name_H-M   'P 1'
#
loop_
_entity.id
_entity.type
_entity.pdbx_description
1 polymer ?
#
loop_
_entity_poly.entity_id
_entity_poly.type
_entity_poly.pdbx_seq_one_letter_code
_entity_poly.pdbx_strand_id
1 'polypeptide(L)'
;VVGWPVAALASLWLAGRIAMALSGCLPAGWVVGIVLAFLIALAAVLAREIIAGKNWRNLKILVLVGALVLGNLGFHLAALRGGFAAESAGLRLGLAATVLMILVIGGRVTPSFTRNWLVRSGLPPCNAGFGRADQVALGSSLAALAVWIAAPASLVAALLSLIAGGANLWRLSGWGGQRTLSEPLVTVLHAGYGLTALGFVAVGLAGFGLGDRFAAQHVWMTGGIATMTLAMMTRAALGHAGLPLTASRPVTAVYLAIVGATLARLLAGIPTWHDPMVWLSGALWLFAFGLYVVVYWPILVHARKPAG
;
A
#
# COMPACT_ATOMS: atom_id res chain seq x y z
N VAL A 1 -4.36 -15.20 -15.47
CA VAL A 1 -3.62 -14.36 -16.44
C VAL A 1 -2.12 -14.49 -16.18
N VAL A 2 -1.34 -15.02 -17.14
CA VAL A 2 0.13 -15.19 -17.06
C VAL A 2 0.75 -14.86 -18.42
N GLY A 3 2.05 -14.52 -18.47
CA GLY A 3 2.78 -14.28 -19.72
C GLY A 3 2.45 -12.95 -20.40
N TRP A 4 2.23 -12.95 -21.72
CA TRP A 4 2.05 -11.76 -22.55
C TRP A 4 1.00 -10.74 -22.07
N PRO A 5 -0.19 -11.13 -21.57
CA PRO A 5 -1.13 -10.15 -21.05
C PRO A 5 -0.61 -9.38 -19.83
N VAL A 6 0.26 -9.98 -19.02
CA VAL A 6 0.92 -9.29 -17.90
C VAL A 6 1.97 -8.31 -18.44
N ALA A 7 2.73 -8.71 -19.47
CA ALA A 7 3.68 -7.81 -20.14
C ALA A 7 2.98 -6.60 -20.78
N ALA A 8 1.80 -6.79 -21.37
CA ALA A 8 0.99 -5.70 -21.91
C ALA A 8 0.52 -4.72 -20.80
N LEU A 9 0.02 -5.24 -19.67
CA LEU A 9 -0.33 -4.40 -18.52
C LEU A 9 0.88 -3.64 -17.96
N ALA A 10 2.04 -4.30 -17.85
CA ALA A 10 3.27 -3.67 -17.40
C ALA A 10 3.75 -2.57 -18.37
N SER A 11 3.60 -2.80 -19.69
CA SER A 11 3.94 -1.82 -20.72
C SER A 11 3.03 -0.59 -20.67
N LEU A 12 1.71 -0.78 -20.48
CA LEU A 12 0.77 0.31 -20.27
C LEU A 12 1.11 1.14 -19.02
N TRP A 13 1.46 0.46 -17.92
CA TRP A 13 1.89 1.13 -16.70
C TRP A 13 3.16 1.97 -16.94
N LEU A 14 4.16 1.40 -17.63
CA LEU A 14 5.42 2.08 -17.92
C LEU A 14 5.19 3.29 -18.83
N ALA A 15 4.35 3.16 -19.86
CA ALA A 15 3.96 4.25 -20.73
C ALA A 15 3.32 5.41 -19.94
N GLY A 16 2.47 5.10 -18.95
CA GLY A 16 1.91 6.10 -18.04
C GLY A 16 2.96 6.84 -17.21
N ARG A 17 4.00 6.14 -16.72
CA ARG A 17 5.11 6.77 -15.99
C ARG A 17 5.94 7.70 -16.88
N ILE A 18 6.24 7.27 -18.10
CA ILE A 18 6.95 8.08 -19.10
C ILE A 18 6.11 9.32 -19.45
N ALA A 19 4.80 9.15 -19.69
CA ALA A 19 3.90 10.25 -19.99
C ALA A 19 3.83 11.29 -18.85
N MET A 20 3.83 10.84 -17.59
CA MET A 20 3.90 11.73 -16.43
C MET A 20 5.23 12.47 -16.32
N ALA A 21 6.36 11.79 -16.54
CA ALA A 21 7.68 12.41 -16.52
C ALA A 21 7.83 13.48 -17.62
N LEU A 22 7.18 13.26 -18.77
CA LEU A 22 7.16 14.18 -19.91
C LEU A 22 5.92 15.09 -19.93
N SER A 23 5.21 15.23 -18.81
CA SER A 23 3.93 15.95 -18.76
C SER A 23 4.04 17.44 -19.11
N GLY A 24 5.22 18.05 -18.94
CA GLY A 24 5.49 19.41 -19.40
C GLY A 24 5.67 19.56 -20.92
N CYS A 25 5.88 18.45 -21.64
CA CYS A 25 6.13 18.43 -23.08
C CYS A 25 4.98 17.80 -23.89
N LEU A 26 4.05 17.12 -23.23
CA LEU A 26 2.94 16.40 -23.86
C LEU A 26 1.63 17.13 -23.65
N PRO A 27 0.67 17.06 -24.59
CA PRO A 27 -0.65 17.63 -24.35
C PRO A 27 -1.34 16.90 -23.18
N ALA A 28 -1.93 17.68 -22.29
CA ALA A 28 -2.58 17.20 -21.06
C ALA A 28 -3.51 15.99 -21.28
N GLY A 29 -4.36 16.01 -22.31
CA GLY A 29 -5.30 14.93 -22.59
C GLY A 29 -4.62 13.57 -22.84
N TRP A 30 -3.47 13.57 -23.52
CA TRP A 30 -2.70 12.35 -23.76
C TRP A 30 -2.11 11.79 -22.47
N VAL A 31 -1.55 12.66 -21.63
CA VAL A 31 -1.01 12.25 -20.32
C VAL A 31 -2.09 11.58 -19.49
N VAL A 32 -3.26 12.21 -19.36
CA VAL A 32 -4.38 11.67 -18.58
C VAL A 32 -4.87 10.34 -19.16
N GLY A 33 -5.04 10.25 -20.48
CA GLY A 33 -5.49 9.02 -21.15
C GLY A 33 -4.53 7.85 -20.95
N ILE A 34 -3.23 8.06 -21.15
CA ILE A 34 -2.21 7.01 -21.03
C ILE A 34 -2.08 6.55 -19.56
N VAL A 35 -2.09 7.48 -18.61
CA VAL A 35 -1.99 7.14 -17.18
C VAL A 35 -3.19 6.32 -16.70
N LEU A 36 -4.41 6.68 -17.14
CA LEU A 36 -5.62 5.93 -16.78
C LEU A 36 -5.72 4.57 -17.47
N ALA A 37 -5.13 4.42 -18.67
CA ALA A 37 -5.24 3.21 -19.47
C ALA A 37 -4.83 1.94 -18.70
N PHE A 38 -3.77 2.01 -17.90
CA PHE A 38 -3.34 0.88 -17.06
C PHE A 38 -4.42 0.45 -16.05
N LEU A 39 -4.97 1.40 -15.27
CA LEU A 39 -5.94 1.08 -14.22
C LEU A 39 -7.27 0.60 -14.82
N ILE A 40 -7.69 1.18 -15.96
CA ILE A 40 -8.90 0.75 -16.69
C ILE A 40 -8.71 -0.65 -17.25
N ALA A 41 -7.58 -0.93 -17.89
CA ALA A 41 -7.27 -2.26 -18.41
C ALA A 41 -7.19 -3.30 -17.27
N LEU A 42 -6.58 -2.95 -16.13
CA LEU A 42 -6.53 -3.81 -14.96
C LEU A 42 -7.94 -4.09 -14.41
N ALA A 43 -8.79 -3.06 -14.27
CA ALA A 43 -10.19 -3.24 -13.86
C ALA A 43 -10.96 -4.15 -14.82
N ALA A 44 -10.80 -3.98 -16.14
CA ALA A 44 -11.45 -4.81 -17.14
C ALA A 44 -11.01 -6.28 -17.05
N VAL A 45 -9.71 -6.53 -16.89
CA VAL A 45 -9.18 -7.88 -16.68
C VAL A 45 -9.75 -8.48 -15.39
N LEU A 46 -9.72 -7.76 -14.27
CA LEU A 46 -10.28 -8.26 -13.01
C LEU A 46 -11.79 -8.55 -13.11
N ALA A 47 -12.55 -7.67 -13.75
CA ALA A 47 -13.98 -7.86 -13.96
C ALA A 47 -14.25 -9.14 -14.77
N ARG A 48 -13.52 -9.34 -15.87
CA ARG A 48 -13.61 -10.54 -16.70
C ARG A 48 -13.35 -11.82 -15.89
N GLU A 49 -12.26 -11.86 -15.12
CA GLU A 49 -11.90 -13.05 -14.33
C GLU A 49 -12.91 -13.32 -13.20
N ILE A 50 -13.44 -12.27 -12.55
CA ILE A 50 -14.46 -12.41 -11.50
C ILE A 50 -15.77 -12.95 -12.08
N ILE A 51 -16.23 -12.41 -13.22
CA ILE A 51 -17.48 -12.80 -13.86
C ILE A 51 -17.37 -14.22 -14.42
N ALA A 52 -16.31 -14.50 -15.19
CA ALA A 52 -16.07 -15.82 -15.77
C ALA A 52 -15.89 -16.91 -14.69
N GLY A 53 -15.16 -16.58 -13.61
CA GLY A 53 -14.95 -17.49 -12.49
C GLY A 53 -16.09 -17.50 -11.45
N LYS A 54 -17.15 -16.70 -11.64
CA LYS A 54 -18.25 -16.49 -10.68
C LYS A 54 -17.77 -16.20 -9.24
N ASN A 55 -16.61 -15.55 -9.10
CA ASN A 55 -15.96 -15.31 -7.82
C ASN A 55 -16.41 -13.98 -7.21
N TRP A 56 -17.71 -13.87 -6.93
CA TRP A 56 -18.36 -12.66 -6.42
C TRP A 56 -17.77 -12.13 -5.11
N ARG A 57 -17.11 -12.99 -4.34
CA ARG A 57 -16.39 -12.61 -3.11
C ARG A 57 -15.29 -11.57 -3.38
N ASN A 58 -14.72 -11.56 -4.59
CA ASN A 58 -13.67 -10.65 -5.01
C ASN A 58 -14.19 -9.35 -5.65
N LEU A 59 -15.52 -9.16 -5.76
CA LEU A 59 -16.11 -7.93 -6.31
C LEU A 59 -15.67 -6.67 -5.54
N LYS A 60 -15.41 -6.80 -4.23
CA LYS A 60 -14.89 -5.73 -3.38
C LYS A 60 -13.56 -5.16 -3.91
N ILE A 61 -12.69 -6.01 -4.47
CA ILE A 61 -11.41 -5.59 -5.05
C ILE A 61 -11.67 -4.77 -6.31
N LEU A 62 -12.58 -5.21 -7.17
CA LEU A 62 -12.95 -4.47 -8.38
C LEU A 62 -13.51 -3.08 -8.05
N VAL A 63 -14.36 -2.98 -7.01
CA VAL A 63 -14.88 -1.68 -6.53
C VAL A 63 -13.74 -0.75 -6.08
N LEU A 64 -12.77 -1.27 -5.32
CA LEU A 64 -11.60 -0.48 -4.88
C LEU A 64 -10.72 -0.05 -6.05
N VAL A 65 -10.52 -0.92 -7.06
CA VAL A 65 -9.78 -0.54 -8.29
C VAL A 65 -10.57 0.50 -9.10
N GLY A 66 -11.90 0.40 -9.17
CA GLY A 66 -12.74 1.43 -9.77
C GLY A 66 -12.61 2.78 -9.05
N ALA A 67 -12.58 2.76 -7.71
CA ALA A 67 -12.31 3.96 -6.92
C ALA A 67 -10.91 4.54 -7.20
N LEU A 68 -9.89 3.70 -7.46
CA LEU A 68 -8.58 4.17 -7.90
C LEU A 68 -8.62 4.85 -9.27
N VAL A 69 -9.36 4.29 -10.24
CA VAL A 69 -9.57 4.92 -11.56
C VAL A 69 -10.21 6.30 -11.39
N LEU A 70 -11.30 6.39 -10.62
CA LEU A 70 -12.02 7.65 -10.38
C LEU A 70 -11.17 8.66 -9.60
N GLY A 71 -10.42 8.20 -8.58
CA GLY A 71 -9.52 9.03 -7.81
C GLY A 71 -8.40 9.61 -8.67
N ASN A 72 -7.80 8.77 -9.53
CA ASN A 72 -6.75 9.20 -10.44
C ASN A 72 -7.27 10.18 -11.51
N LEU A 73 -8.44 9.93 -12.08
CA LEU A 73 -9.11 10.88 -12.98
C LEU A 73 -9.39 12.20 -12.25
N GLY A 74 -9.97 12.15 -11.05
CA GLY A 74 -10.27 13.34 -10.25
C GLY A 74 -9.03 14.15 -9.89
N PHE A 75 -7.90 13.49 -9.60
CA PHE A 75 -6.61 14.15 -9.37
C PHE A 75 -6.14 14.91 -10.62
N HIS A 76 -6.18 14.27 -11.79
CA HIS A 76 -5.78 14.92 -13.03
C HIS A 76 -6.72 16.06 -13.42
N LEU A 77 -8.04 15.91 -13.25
CA LEU A 77 -8.99 16.99 -13.49
C LEU A 77 -8.74 18.19 -12.56
N ALA A 78 -8.37 17.95 -11.30
CA ALA A 78 -8.00 19.02 -10.38
C ALA A 78 -6.70 19.73 -10.80
N ALA A 79 -5.69 18.98 -11.28
CA ALA A 79 -4.46 19.54 -11.81
C ALA A 79 -4.70 20.42 -13.05
N LEU A 80 -5.57 20.00 -13.95
CA LEU A 80 -5.92 20.75 -15.16
C LEU A 80 -6.70 22.04 -14.87
N ARG A 81 -7.36 22.13 -13.71
CA ARG A 81 -8.03 23.37 -13.25
C ARG A 81 -7.05 24.36 -12.61
N GLY A 82 -5.75 24.06 -12.56
CA GLY A 82 -4.72 24.92 -11.97
C GLY A 82 -4.70 24.93 -10.44
N GLY A 83 -5.48 24.06 -9.78
CA GLY A 83 -5.47 23.93 -8.32
C GLY A 83 -4.33 23.05 -7.82
N PHE A 84 -4.07 23.08 -6.51
CA PHE A 84 -3.12 22.16 -5.88
C PHE A 84 -3.73 20.75 -5.79
N ALA A 85 -3.50 19.95 -6.83
CA ALA A 85 -4.10 18.62 -6.99
C ALA A 85 -3.79 17.66 -5.82
N ALA A 86 -2.72 17.91 -5.06
CA ALA A 86 -2.37 17.13 -3.89
C ALA A 86 -3.41 17.21 -2.76
N GLU A 87 -4.25 18.25 -2.72
CA GLU A 87 -5.36 18.38 -1.75
C GLU A 87 -6.72 17.93 -2.32
N SER A 88 -6.74 17.53 -3.59
CA SER A 88 -7.98 17.17 -4.29
C SER A 88 -8.68 15.98 -3.62
N ALA A 89 -10.01 15.94 -3.75
CA ALA A 89 -10.79 14.75 -3.38
C ALA A 89 -10.36 13.51 -4.18
N GLY A 90 -9.82 13.69 -5.40
CA GLY A 90 -9.28 12.62 -6.23
C GLY A 90 -8.09 11.91 -5.59
N LEU A 91 -7.11 12.67 -5.07
CA LEU A 91 -5.98 12.10 -4.32
C LEU A 91 -6.48 11.33 -3.11
N ARG A 92 -7.39 11.93 -2.33
CA ARG A 92 -7.92 11.34 -1.10
C ARG A 92 -8.71 10.06 -1.38
N LEU A 93 -9.51 10.03 -2.45
CA LEU A 93 -10.23 8.84 -2.89
C LEU A 93 -9.28 7.71 -3.30
N GLY A 94 -8.25 8.01 -4.08
CA GLY A 94 -7.26 7.01 -4.49
C GLY A 94 -6.44 6.47 -3.31
N LEU A 95 -6.04 7.35 -2.39
CA LEU A 95 -5.34 6.96 -1.16
C LEU A 95 -6.22 6.07 -0.28
N ALA A 96 -7.47 6.48 -0.03
CA ALA A 96 -8.44 5.73 0.74
C ALA A 96 -8.71 4.34 0.15
N ALA A 97 -8.85 4.24 -1.18
CA ALA A 97 -9.03 2.96 -1.86
C ALA A 97 -7.84 2.01 -1.63
N THR A 98 -6.61 2.54 -1.70
CA THR A 98 -5.40 1.74 -1.47
C THR A 98 -5.27 1.32 0.00
N VAL A 99 -5.55 2.23 0.94
CA VAL A 99 -5.56 1.92 2.38
C VAL A 99 -6.60 0.83 2.67
N LEU A 100 -7.83 0.97 2.16
CA LEU A 100 -8.88 -0.06 2.32
C LEU A 100 -8.46 -1.41 1.71
N MET A 101 -7.75 -1.41 0.60
CA MET A 101 -7.22 -2.64 0.01
C MET A 101 -6.26 -3.35 0.97
N ILE A 102 -5.38 -2.60 1.66
CA ILE A 102 -4.50 -3.15 2.69
C ILE A 102 -5.31 -3.67 3.89
N LEU A 103 -6.29 -2.92 4.38
CA LEU A 103 -7.08 -3.33 5.54
C LEU A 103 -7.89 -4.61 5.27
N VAL A 104 -8.46 -4.74 4.07
CA VAL A 104 -9.29 -5.88 3.67
C VAL A 104 -8.44 -7.09 3.29
N ILE A 105 -7.45 -6.91 2.40
CA ILE A 105 -6.63 -8.01 1.89
C ILE A 105 -5.50 -8.33 2.88
N GLY A 106 -4.70 -7.33 3.25
CA GLY A 106 -3.63 -7.47 4.24
C GLY A 106 -4.14 -7.99 5.58
N GLY A 107 -5.33 -7.55 6.00
CA GLY A 107 -5.96 -8.06 7.23
C GLY A 107 -6.33 -9.54 7.23
N ARG A 108 -6.32 -10.21 6.07
CA ARG A 108 -6.48 -11.66 5.94
C ARG A 108 -5.16 -12.34 5.66
N VAL A 109 -4.36 -11.72 4.79
CA VAL A 109 -3.09 -12.27 4.30
C VAL A 109 -2.03 -12.29 5.40
N THR A 110 -1.89 -11.21 6.16
CA THR A 110 -0.92 -11.12 7.27
C THR A 110 -1.15 -12.23 8.31
N PRO A 111 -2.32 -12.36 8.97
CA PRO A 111 -2.54 -13.42 9.95
C PRO A 111 -2.45 -14.84 9.35
N SER A 112 -2.86 -15.02 8.09
CA SER A 112 -2.74 -16.32 7.41
C SER A 112 -1.28 -16.71 7.20
N PHE A 113 -0.43 -15.77 6.75
CA PHE A 113 1.00 -16.02 6.59
C PHE A 113 1.71 -16.20 7.92
N THR A 114 1.31 -15.49 8.98
CA THR A 114 1.79 -15.73 10.35
C THR A 114 1.48 -17.14 10.81
N ARG A 115 0.23 -17.58 10.67
CA ARG A 115 -0.20 -18.94 11.03
C ARG A 115 0.59 -20.00 10.25
N ASN A 116 0.69 -19.83 8.93
CA ASN A 116 1.39 -20.79 8.08
C ASN A 116 2.88 -20.91 8.42
N TRP A 117 3.52 -19.79 8.74
CA TRP A 117 4.92 -19.79 9.17
C TRP A 117 5.09 -20.45 10.55
N LEU A 118 4.27 -20.09 11.54
CA LEU A 118 4.33 -20.70 12.89
C LEU A 118 4.19 -22.22 12.84
N VAL A 119 3.21 -22.73 12.11
CA VAL A 119 3.00 -24.17 11.95
C VAL A 119 4.20 -24.85 11.28
N ARG A 120 4.76 -24.25 10.23
CA ARG A 120 5.97 -24.78 9.55
C ARG A 120 7.20 -24.76 10.45
N SER A 121 7.29 -23.81 11.38
CA SER A 121 8.37 -23.69 12.36
C SER A 121 8.16 -24.54 13.62
N GLY A 122 7.14 -25.40 13.66
CA GLY A 122 6.84 -26.25 14.83
C GLY A 122 6.28 -25.50 16.04
N LEU A 123 5.83 -24.25 15.86
CA LEU A 123 5.29 -23.42 16.92
C LEU A 123 3.76 -23.46 16.94
N PRO A 124 3.10 -23.29 18.12
CA PRO A 124 1.65 -23.24 18.20
C PRO A 124 1.06 -22.13 17.34
N PRO A 125 0.00 -22.38 16.55
CA PRO A 125 -0.60 -21.37 15.69
C PRO A 125 -1.23 -20.24 16.52
N CYS A 126 -1.28 -19.03 15.95
CA CYS A 126 -2.07 -17.93 16.50
C CYS A 126 -3.48 -17.98 15.88
N ASN A 127 -4.51 -18.00 16.72
CA ASN A 127 -5.91 -18.05 16.26
C ASN A 127 -6.44 -16.63 15.99
N ALA A 128 -6.04 -16.07 14.86
CA ALA A 128 -6.53 -14.78 14.35
C ALA A 128 -7.70 -14.97 13.37
N GLY A 129 -8.76 -15.64 13.83
CA GLY A 129 -9.99 -15.80 13.05
C GLY A 129 -10.72 -14.47 12.86
N PHE A 130 -11.49 -14.35 11.77
CA PHE A 130 -12.32 -13.16 11.54
C PHE A 130 -13.37 -13.03 12.65
N GLY A 131 -13.39 -11.89 13.34
CA GLY A 131 -14.29 -11.66 14.48
C GLY A 131 -14.74 -10.21 14.63
N ARG A 132 -15.19 -9.86 15.84
CA ARG A 132 -15.67 -8.51 16.18
C ARG A 132 -14.61 -7.44 15.92
N ALA A 133 -13.35 -7.72 16.24
CA ALA A 133 -12.24 -6.80 15.99
C ALA A 133 -12.11 -6.44 14.50
N ASP A 134 -12.28 -7.41 13.59
CA ASP A 134 -12.26 -7.16 12.14
C ASP A 134 -13.43 -6.27 11.69
N GLN A 135 -14.63 -6.53 12.21
CA GLN A 135 -15.83 -5.75 11.86
C GLN A 135 -15.70 -4.30 12.32
N VAL A 136 -15.27 -4.09 13.58
CA VAL A 136 -15.08 -2.75 14.15
C VAL A 136 -13.95 -2.02 13.41
N ALA A 137 -12.81 -2.67 13.18
CA ALA A 137 -11.69 -2.06 12.47
C ALA A 137 -12.06 -1.67 11.02
N LEU A 138 -12.68 -2.56 10.25
CA LEU A 138 -13.05 -2.27 8.86
C LEU A 138 -14.17 -1.23 8.76
N GLY A 139 -15.18 -1.32 9.63
CA GLY A 139 -16.31 -0.39 9.65
C GLY A 139 -15.89 1.03 10.03
N SER A 140 -15.13 1.16 11.13
CA SER A 140 -14.58 2.46 11.55
C SER A 140 -13.62 3.06 10.52
N SER A 141 -12.78 2.24 9.87
CA SER A 141 -11.86 2.72 8.83
C SER A 141 -12.59 3.23 7.59
N LEU A 142 -13.65 2.53 7.16
CA LEU A 142 -14.46 2.97 6.03
C LEU A 142 -15.17 4.31 6.35
N ALA A 143 -15.75 4.43 7.55
CA ALA A 143 -16.38 5.67 8.00
C ALA A 143 -15.37 6.82 8.08
N ALA A 144 -14.20 6.59 8.69
CA ALA A 144 -13.13 7.58 8.79
C ALA A 144 -12.68 8.08 7.42
N LEU A 145 -12.39 7.17 6.48
CA LEU A 145 -11.94 7.52 5.15
C LEU A 145 -13.04 8.23 4.34
N ALA A 146 -14.29 7.81 4.45
CA ALA A 146 -15.41 8.46 3.75
C ALA A 146 -15.57 9.92 4.21
N VAL A 147 -15.55 10.17 5.53
CA VAL A 147 -15.62 11.53 6.08
C VAL A 147 -14.37 12.33 5.71
N TRP A 148 -13.18 11.73 5.76
CA TRP A 148 -11.92 12.40 5.41
C TRP A 148 -11.83 12.80 3.92
N ILE A 149 -12.41 12.01 3.01
CA ILE A 149 -12.52 12.39 1.58
C ILE A 149 -13.42 13.61 1.39
N ALA A 150 -14.50 13.76 2.16
CA ALA A 150 -15.41 14.89 2.02
C ALA A 150 -14.94 16.13 2.79
N ALA A 151 -14.53 15.94 4.04
CA ALA A 151 -14.23 17.00 5.00
C ALA A 151 -12.92 16.68 5.77
N PRO A 152 -11.75 16.84 5.12
CA PRO A 152 -10.46 16.33 5.62
C PRO A 152 -9.97 17.10 6.86
N ALA A 153 -10.43 18.34 7.04
CA ALA A 153 -10.12 19.19 8.17
C ALA A 153 -11.17 19.13 9.29
N SER A 154 -12.22 18.31 9.15
CA SER A 154 -13.27 18.21 10.16
C SER A 154 -12.81 17.47 11.40
N LEU A 155 -13.29 17.91 12.57
CA LEU A 155 -13.07 17.21 13.84
C LEU A 155 -13.63 15.78 13.79
N VAL A 156 -14.72 15.55 13.06
CA VAL A 156 -15.32 14.23 12.87
C VAL A 156 -14.36 13.30 12.14
N ALA A 157 -13.70 13.76 11.05
CA ALA A 157 -12.69 12.97 10.35
C ALA A 157 -11.51 12.63 11.28
N ALA A 158 -11.08 13.59 12.11
CA ALA A 158 -9.99 13.40 13.07
C ALA A 158 -10.32 12.32 14.11
N LEU A 159 -11.48 12.43 14.77
CA LEU A 159 -11.95 11.48 15.78
C LEU A 159 -12.16 10.08 15.21
N LEU A 160 -12.84 9.96 14.05
CA LEU A 160 -13.03 8.68 13.39
C LEU A 160 -11.71 8.05 12.97
N SER A 161 -10.72 8.85 12.56
CA SER A 161 -9.38 8.36 12.24
C SER A 161 -8.68 7.79 13.48
N LEU A 162 -8.76 8.46 14.64
CA LEU A 162 -8.20 7.90 15.89
C LEU A 162 -8.87 6.56 16.27
N ILE A 163 -10.20 6.48 16.16
CA ILE A 163 -10.96 5.25 16.44
C ILE A 163 -10.53 4.13 15.48
N ALA A 164 -10.44 4.43 14.18
CA ALA A 164 -10.00 3.47 13.17
C ALA A 164 -8.56 3.00 13.41
N GLY A 165 -7.65 3.91 13.77
CA GLY A 165 -6.26 3.59 14.12
C GLY A 165 -6.19 2.65 15.32
N GLY A 166 -6.87 2.99 16.42
CA GLY A 166 -6.94 2.15 17.62
C GLY A 166 -7.55 0.77 17.35
N ALA A 167 -8.65 0.71 16.60
CA ALA A 167 -9.30 -0.54 16.24
C ALA A 167 -8.41 -1.44 15.38
N ASN A 168 -7.66 -0.88 14.43
CA ASN A 168 -6.72 -1.64 13.61
C ASN A 168 -5.48 -2.10 14.38
N LEU A 169 -4.98 -1.31 15.33
CA LEU A 169 -3.88 -1.72 16.21
C LEU A 169 -4.33 -2.84 17.16
N TRP A 170 -5.55 -2.75 17.71
CA TRP A 170 -6.16 -3.82 18.49
C TRP A 170 -6.36 -5.10 17.67
N ARG A 171 -6.83 -4.97 16.42
CA ARG A 171 -6.95 -6.10 15.49
C ARG A 171 -5.58 -6.75 15.23
N LEU A 172 -4.54 -5.94 14.99
CA LEU A 172 -3.17 -6.37 14.70
C LEU A 172 -2.53 -7.10 15.91
N SER A 173 -2.79 -6.66 17.14
CA SER A 173 -2.18 -7.26 18.33
C SER A 173 -2.59 -8.72 18.53
N GLY A 174 -3.73 -9.14 17.97
CA GLY A 174 -4.20 -10.53 17.99
C GLY A 174 -3.50 -11.47 16.99
N TRP A 175 -2.60 -10.97 16.13
CA TRP A 175 -2.02 -11.78 15.05
C TRP A 175 -0.68 -12.43 15.39
N GLY A 176 -0.09 -12.09 16.54
CA GLY A 176 1.15 -12.73 17.01
C GLY A 176 2.41 -12.33 16.23
N GLY A 177 2.46 -11.13 15.63
CA GLY A 177 3.58 -10.67 14.79
C GLY A 177 4.95 -10.68 15.48
N GLN A 178 4.99 -10.45 16.80
CA GLN A 178 6.20 -10.55 17.61
C GLN A 178 6.84 -11.94 17.60
N ARG A 179 6.06 -12.99 17.30
CA ARG A 179 6.57 -14.36 17.20
C ARG A 179 7.26 -14.63 15.88
N THR A 180 7.18 -13.70 14.92
CA THR A 180 7.70 -13.84 13.56
C THR A 180 9.00 -13.07 13.32
N LEU A 181 9.58 -12.45 14.35
CA LEU A 181 10.77 -11.59 14.25
C LEU A 181 12.00 -12.29 13.65
N SER A 182 12.07 -13.62 13.75
CA SER A 182 13.12 -14.42 13.11
C SER A 182 12.93 -14.61 11.60
N GLU A 183 11.77 -14.26 11.05
CA GLU A 183 11.47 -14.29 9.61
C GLU A 183 11.01 -12.91 9.11
N PRO A 184 11.93 -12.10 8.55
CA PRO A 184 11.62 -10.75 8.10
C PRO A 184 10.53 -10.68 7.01
N LEU A 185 10.37 -11.70 6.15
CA LEU A 185 9.30 -11.72 5.14
C LEU A 185 7.89 -11.71 5.76
N VAL A 186 7.75 -12.25 6.97
CA VAL A 186 6.46 -12.28 7.69
C VAL A 186 6.34 -11.07 8.62
N THR A 187 7.44 -10.67 9.26
CA THR A 187 7.46 -9.48 10.12
C THR A 187 7.08 -8.22 9.36
N VAL A 188 7.59 -8.02 8.14
CA VAL A 188 7.31 -6.81 7.34
C VAL A 188 5.82 -6.64 6.99
N LEU A 189 5.06 -7.74 6.90
CA LEU A 189 3.60 -7.67 6.68
C LEU A 189 2.89 -7.05 7.90
N HIS A 190 3.35 -7.35 9.11
CA HIS A 190 2.85 -6.70 10.33
C HIS A 190 3.28 -5.24 10.38
N ALA A 191 4.53 -4.95 9.99
CA ALA A 191 5.02 -3.57 9.92
C ALA A 191 4.19 -2.73 8.93
N GLY A 192 3.93 -3.22 7.71
CA GLY A 192 3.10 -2.51 6.72
C GLY A 192 1.66 -2.32 7.17
N TYR A 193 1.05 -3.34 7.79
CA TYR A 193 -0.30 -3.20 8.35
C TYR A 193 -0.31 -2.22 9.54
N GLY A 194 0.68 -2.32 10.43
CA GLY A 194 0.85 -1.44 11.59
C GLY A 194 1.06 0.02 11.18
N LEU A 195 1.90 0.29 10.18
CA LEU A 195 2.07 1.63 9.61
C LEU A 195 0.77 2.14 8.97
N THR A 196 -0.02 1.27 8.35
CA THR A 196 -1.36 1.67 7.85
C THR A 196 -2.28 2.10 9.00
N ALA A 197 -2.28 1.37 10.11
CA ALA A 197 -3.05 1.72 11.32
C ALA A 197 -2.51 3.00 11.99
N LEU A 198 -1.20 3.15 12.09
CA LEU A 198 -0.55 4.35 12.62
C LEU A 198 -0.78 5.57 11.74
N GLY A 199 -0.99 5.40 10.43
CA GLY A 199 -1.38 6.50 9.56
C GLY A 199 -2.75 7.09 9.91
N PHE A 200 -3.70 6.26 10.35
CA PHE A 200 -4.97 6.76 10.89
C PHE A 200 -4.76 7.55 12.18
N VAL A 201 -3.88 7.07 13.06
CA VAL A 201 -3.54 7.80 14.29
C VAL A 201 -2.88 9.14 13.96
N ALA A 202 -1.89 9.16 13.07
CA ALA A 202 -1.19 10.38 12.66
C ALA A 202 -2.13 11.40 12.02
N VAL A 203 -3.03 10.97 11.13
CA VAL A 203 -4.03 11.84 10.50
C VAL A 203 -5.05 12.36 11.51
N GLY A 204 -5.46 11.51 12.46
CA GLY A 204 -6.31 11.93 13.57
C GLY A 204 -5.67 13.01 14.43
N LEU A 205 -4.43 12.79 14.87
CA LEU A 205 -3.65 13.76 15.66
C LEU A 205 -3.43 15.09 14.91
N ALA A 206 -3.09 15.04 13.62
CA ALA A 206 -2.92 16.23 12.80
C ALA A 206 -4.24 17.04 12.65
N GLY A 207 -5.39 16.37 12.75
CA GLY A 207 -6.71 17.01 12.81
C GLY A 207 -6.94 17.84 14.09
N PHE A 208 -6.25 17.50 15.18
CA PHE A 208 -6.21 18.27 16.43
C PHE A 208 -5.08 19.31 16.47
N GLY A 209 -4.37 19.53 15.35
CA GLY A 209 -3.21 20.41 15.28
C GLY A 209 -1.92 19.80 15.83
N LEU A 210 -1.90 18.49 16.12
CA LEU A 210 -0.71 17.78 16.58
C LEU A 210 0.02 17.15 15.38
N GLY A 211 0.99 17.89 14.84
CA GLY A 211 1.81 17.47 13.71
C GLY A 211 1.30 17.96 12.34
N ASP A 212 2.13 17.80 11.31
CA ASP A 212 1.81 18.24 9.95
C ASP A 212 0.87 17.25 9.22
N ARG A 213 -0.11 17.81 8.50
CA ARG A 213 -1.14 17.03 7.78
C ARG A 213 -0.57 16.25 6.61
N PHE A 214 0.40 16.82 5.88
CA PHE A 214 1.01 16.13 4.74
C PHE A 214 1.94 15.02 5.23
N ALA A 215 2.78 15.28 6.23
CA ALA A 215 3.63 14.29 6.87
C ALA A 215 2.82 13.12 7.42
N ALA A 216 1.68 13.39 8.07
CA ALA A 216 0.77 12.36 8.57
C ALA A 216 0.24 11.43 7.45
N GLN A 217 -0.15 11.99 6.30
CA GLN A 217 -0.60 11.19 5.16
C GLN A 217 0.50 10.28 4.59
N HIS A 218 1.77 10.67 4.71
CA HIS A 218 2.88 9.83 4.25
C HIS A 218 3.09 8.58 5.12
N VAL A 219 2.54 8.54 6.34
CA VAL A 219 2.50 7.29 7.11
C VAL A 219 1.62 6.26 6.40
N TRP A 220 0.55 6.66 5.71
CA TRP A 220 -0.17 5.78 4.78
C TRP A 220 0.60 5.53 3.48
N MET A 221 1.11 6.58 2.84
CA MET A 221 1.73 6.45 1.50
C MET A 221 3.08 5.73 1.55
N THR A 222 4.05 6.28 2.26
CA THR A 222 5.39 5.72 2.40
C THR A 222 5.43 4.56 3.38
N GLY A 223 4.67 4.66 4.48
CA GLY A 223 4.60 3.60 5.47
C GLY A 223 3.77 2.42 4.99
N GLY A 224 2.44 2.53 5.09
CA GLY A 224 1.53 1.43 4.83
C GLY A 224 1.63 0.86 3.42
N ILE A 225 1.44 1.72 2.41
CA ILE A 225 1.33 1.30 1.00
C ILE A 225 2.67 0.79 0.48
N ALA A 226 3.75 1.54 0.61
CA ALA A 226 5.04 1.11 0.07
C ALA A 226 5.57 -0.14 0.80
N THR A 227 5.47 -0.20 2.14
CA THR A 227 5.92 -1.36 2.91
C THR A 227 5.10 -2.62 2.59
N MET A 228 3.76 -2.51 2.53
CA MET A 228 2.92 -3.66 2.18
C MET A 228 3.12 -4.12 0.74
N THR A 229 3.36 -3.18 -0.18
CA THR A 229 3.69 -3.49 -1.58
C THR A 229 5.00 -4.27 -1.66
N LEU A 230 6.07 -3.79 -1.02
CA LEU A 230 7.35 -4.50 -0.97
C LEU A 230 7.20 -5.88 -0.33
N ALA A 231 6.49 -5.97 0.80
CA ALA A 231 6.24 -7.24 1.50
C ALA A 231 5.56 -8.30 0.61
N MET A 232 4.55 -7.88 -0.16
CA MET A 232 3.84 -8.78 -1.07
C MET A 232 4.68 -9.12 -2.31
N MET A 233 5.38 -8.14 -2.87
CA MET A 233 6.20 -8.32 -4.07
C MET A 233 7.37 -9.28 -3.83
N THR A 234 8.10 -9.13 -2.72
CA THR A 234 9.22 -10.02 -2.36
C THR A 234 8.73 -11.46 -2.18
N ARG A 235 7.65 -11.65 -1.42
CA ARG A 235 7.10 -12.98 -1.13
C ARG A 235 6.52 -13.64 -2.39
N ALA A 236 5.76 -12.91 -3.20
CA ALA A 236 5.16 -13.42 -4.42
C ALA A 236 6.24 -13.80 -5.44
N ALA A 237 7.28 -12.98 -5.59
CA ALA A 237 8.39 -13.28 -6.49
C ALA A 237 9.12 -14.57 -6.10
N LEU A 238 9.48 -14.73 -4.82
CA LEU A 238 10.09 -15.99 -4.33
C LEU A 238 9.16 -17.19 -4.52
N GLY A 239 7.87 -17.03 -4.19
CA GLY A 239 6.87 -18.10 -4.32
C GLY A 239 6.64 -18.56 -5.77
N HIS A 240 6.55 -17.62 -6.71
CA HIS A 240 6.40 -17.94 -8.14
C HIS A 240 7.68 -18.51 -8.75
N ALA A 241 8.86 -18.09 -8.27
CA ALA A 241 10.14 -18.66 -8.66
C ALA A 241 10.42 -20.04 -8.01
N GLY A 242 9.59 -20.48 -7.06
CA GLY A 242 9.80 -21.72 -6.31
C GLY A 242 11.02 -21.67 -5.37
N LEU A 243 11.46 -20.47 -4.98
CA LEU A 243 12.59 -20.28 -4.08
C LEU A 243 12.16 -20.36 -2.60
N PRO A 244 13.09 -20.64 -1.67
CA PRO A 244 12.81 -20.60 -0.24
C PRO A 244 12.18 -19.26 0.17
N LEU A 245 11.08 -19.32 0.92
CA LEU A 245 10.35 -18.14 1.40
C LEU A 245 11.00 -17.57 2.66
N THR A 246 12.23 -17.08 2.54
CA THR A 246 12.96 -16.40 3.62
C THR A 246 13.67 -15.14 3.13
N ALA A 247 13.76 -14.13 3.98
CA ALA A 247 14.42 -12.86 3.62
C ALA A 247 15.94 -12.99 3.77
N SER A 248 16.67 -12.67 2.71
CA SER A 248 18.12 -12.48 2.78
C SER A 248 18.47 -11.14 3.43
N ARG A 249 19.72 -10.96 3.87
CA ARG A 249 20.20 -9.71 4.49
C ARG A 249 19.91 -8.46 3.63
N PRO A 250 20.14 -8.46 2.30
CA PRO A 250 19.74 -7.35 1.44
C PRO A 250 18.24 -7.04 1.48
N VAL A 251 17.39 -8.07 1.52
CA VAL A 251 15.93 -7.88 1.59
C VAL A 251 15.50 -7.29 2.93
N THR A 252 16.13 -7.71 4.02
CA THR A 252 15.93 -7.09 5.33
C THR A 252 16.34 -5.60 5.29
N ALA A 253 17.45 -5.26 4.62
CA ALA A 253 17.87 -3.87 4.46
C ALA A 253 16.84 -3.04 3.66
N VAL A 254 16.20 -3.61 2.63
CA VAL A 254 15.09 -2.97 1.91
C VAL A 254 13.95 -2.61 2.87
N TYR A 255 13.58 -3.53 3.77
CA TYR A 255 12.50 -3.30 4.75
C TYR A 255 12.85 -2.25 5.79
N LEU A 256 14.07 -2.29 6.32
CA LEU A 256 14.53 -1.28 7.28
C LEU A 256 14.60 0.10 6.62
N ALA A 257 15.05 0.17 5.37
CA ALA A 257 15.14 1.43 4.62
C ALA A 257 13.75 2.04 4.36
N ILE A 258 12.74 1.27 3.95
CA ILE A 258 11.40 1.84 3.70
C ILE A 258 10.69 2.28 5.00
N VAL A 259 10.90 1.55 6.10
CA VAL A 259 10.41 1.97 7.43
C VAL A 259 11.13 3.25 7.87
N GLY A 260 12.46 3.30 7.71
CA GLY A 260 13.26 4.50 7.98
C GLY A 260 12.84 5.71 7.13
N ALA A 261 12.55 5.50 5.84
CA ALA A 261 12.05 6.53 4.94
C ALA A 261 10.71 7.10 5.43
N THR A 262 9.85 6.26 6.01
CA THR A 262 8.57 6.66 6.60
C THR A 262 8.79 7.52 7.84
N LEU A 263 9.69 7.10 8.74
CA LEU A 263 9.99 7.86 9.96
C LEU A 263 10.59 9.23 9.62
N ALA A 264 11.58 9.28 8.71
CA ALA A 264 12.12 10.54 8.22
C ALA A 264 11.01 11.41 7.61
N ARG A 265 10.11 10.82 6.80
CA ARG A 265 9.01 11.59 6.20
C ARG A 265 8.03 12.16 7.22
N LEU A 266 7.78 11.44 8.32
CA LEU A 266 6.95 11.94 9.41
C LEU A 266 7.66 13.06 10.18
N LEU A 267 8.96 12.91 10.47
CA LEU A 267 9.78 13.92 11.12
C LEU A 267 9.96 15.19 10.29
N ALA A 268 9.88 15.11 8.96
CA ALA A 268 9.85 16.27 8.07
C ALA A 268 8.63 17.19 8.29
N GLY A 269 7.63 16.75 9.07
CA GLY A 269 6.54 17.60 9.54
C GLY A 269 6.95 18.61 10.61
N ILE A 270 8.14 18.47 11.20
CA ILE A 270 8.71 19.45 12.14
C ILE A 270 9.42 20.52 11.30
N PRO A 271 9.02 21.81 11.37
CA PRO A 271 9.55 22.85 10.46
C PRO A 271 11.07 22.96 10.44
N THR A 272 11.73 22.84 11.61
CA THR A 272 13.20 22.92 11.73
C THR A 272 13.92 21.74 11.10
N TRP A 273 13.24 20.61 10.88
CA TRP A 273 13.82 19.38 10.33
C TRP A 273 13.32 19.08 8.91
N HIS A 274 12.51 19.97 8.31
CA HIS A 274 11.80 19.69 7.05
C HIS A 274 12.74 19.20 5.94
N ASP A 275 13.59 20.08 5.42
CA ASP A 275 14.47 19.77 4.29
C ASP A 275 15.39 18.56 4.53
N PRO A 276 16.18 18.46 5.62
CA PRO A 276 17.08 17.33 5.81
C PRO A 276 16.31 16.00 5.91
N MET A 277 15.14 15.99 6.53
CA MET A 277 14.31 14.79 6.65
C MET A 277 13.60 14.41 5.34
N VAL A 278 13.23 15.40 4.51
CA VAL A 278 12.74 15.13 3.13
C VAL A 278 13.85 14.47 2.30
N TRP A 279 15.07 15.00 2.31
CA TRP A 279 16.19 14.41 1.59
C TRP A 279 16.54 13.01 2.07
N LEU A 280 16.61 12.80 3.39
CA LEU A 280 16.86 11.49 3.98
C LEU A 280 15.77 10.48 3.60
N SER A 281 14.49 10.90 3.66
CA SER A 281 13.37 10.06 3.26
C SER A 281 13.48 9.64 1.78
N GLY A 282 13.79 10.58 0.89
CA GLY A 282 14.01 10.31 -0.52
C GLY A 282 15.19 9.36 -0.78
N ALA A 283 16.31 9.55 -0.10
CA ALA A 283 17.49 8.69 -0.22
C ALA A 283 17.20 7.25 0.23
N LEU A 284 16.55 7.08 1.39
CA LEU A 284 16.15 5.77 1.89
C LEU A 284 15.12 5.08 1.00
N TRP A 285 14.18 5.85 0.42
CA TRP A 285 13.22 5.35 -0.58
C TRP A 285 13.94 4.82 -1.81
N LEU A 286 14.82 5.62 -2.41
CA LEU A 286 15.59 5.23 -3.60
C LEU A 286 16.46 4.01 -3.32
N PHE A 287 17.10 3.96 -2.16
CA PHE A 287 17.88 2.80 -1.72
C PHE A 287 17.00 1.54 -1.61
N ALA A 288 15.84 1.62 -0.95
CA ALA A 288 14.94 0.48 -0.76
C ALA A 288 14.47 -0.11 -2.10
N PHE A 289 13.94 0.74 -3.00
CA PHE A 289 13.43 0.28 -4.29
C PHE A 289 14.55 -0.10 -5.27
N GLY A 290 15.67 0.64 -5.27
CA GLY A 290 16.83 0.31 -6.08
C GLY A 290 17.43 -1.03 -5.70
N LEU A 291 17.64 -1.28 -4.40
CA LEU A 291 18.13 -2.56 -3.91
C LEU A 291 17.14 -3.70 -4.16
N TYR A 292 15.82 -3.46 -4.02
CA TYR A 292 14.80 -4.43 -4.42
C TYR A 292 14.96 -4.83 -5.89
N VAL A 293 15.08 -3.85 -6.81
CA VAL A 293 15.26 -4.12 -8.23
C VAL A 293 16.52 -4.94 -8.46
N VAL A 294 17.67 -4.55 -7.90
CA VAL A 294 18.93 -5.29 -8.06
C VAL A 294 18.81 -6.75 -7.60
N VAL A 295 18.18 -6.99 -6.45
CA VAL A 295 18.06 -8.34 -5.86
C VAL A 295 17.02 -9.19 -6.60
N TYR A 296 15.88 -8.63 -6.97
CA TYR A 296 14.75 -9.38 -7.54
C TYR A 296 14.73 -9.41 -9.07
N TRP A 297 15.43 -8.52 -9.76
CA TRP A 297 15.54 -8.56 -11.22
C TRP A 297 15.95 -9.94 -11.76
N PRO A 298 17.05 -10.57 -11.31
CA PRO A 298 17.42 -11.90 -11.81
C PRO A 298 16.36 -12.97 -11.47
N ILE A 299 15.63 -12.84 -10.37
CA ILE A 299 14.57 -13.79 -9.99
C ILE A 299 13.37 -13.68 -10.94
N LEU A 300 13.06 -12.47 -11.41
CA LEU A 300 11.87 -12.18 -12.21
C LEU A 300 12.06 -12.40 -13.71
N VAL A 301 13.28 -12.26 -14.23
CA VAL A 301 13.55 -12.40 -15.68
C VAL A 301 14.02 -13.79 -16.10
N HIS A 302 14.45 -14.64 -15.15
CA HIS A 302 14.85 -16.01 -15.46
C HIS A 302 13.68 -16.97 -15.34
N ALA A 303 13.65 -17.96 -16.23
CA ALA A 303 12.68 -19.04 -16.16
C ALA A 303 12.82 -19.79 -14.81
N ARG A 304 11.68 -20.17 -14.24
CA ARG A 304 11.65 -21.03 -13.06
C ARG A 304 12.44 -22.31 -13.35
N LYS A 305 13.47 -22.60 -12.54
CA LYS A 305 14.15 -23.89 -12.60
C LYS A 305 13.13 -24.99 -12.27
N PRO A 306 13.01 -26.05 -13.08
CA PRO A 306 12.15 -27.18 -12.74
C PRO A 306 12.57 -27.73 -11.37
N ALA A 307 11.59 -28.17 -10.57
CA ALA A 307 11.88 -28.86 -9.33
C ALA A 307 12.67 -30.13 -9.69
N GLY A 308 13.91 -30.21 -9.22
CA GLY A 308 14.72 -31.43 -9.27
C GLY A 308 14.28 -32.40 -8.19
#